data_AF-A0A1X4NME6-F1
#
_entry.id   AF-A0A1X4NME6-F1
#
_cell.length_a   1.000
_cell.length_b   1.000
_cell.length_c   1.000
_cell.angle_alpha   90.00
_cell.angle_beta   90.00
_cell.angle_gamma   90.00
#
_symmetry.space_group_name_H-M   'P 1'
#
loop_
_entity.id
_entity.type
_entity.pdbx_description
1 polymer ?
#
loop_
_entity_poly.entity_id
_entity_poly.type
_entity_poly.pdbx_seq_one_letter_code
_entity_poly.pdbx_strand_id
1 'polypeptide(L)'
;MILALLPGAAFAQDCAVQRPDWDGAPVTAIQEAAFLAASPAALVLFLGTIAAVRFKSQWGALAVVLGWTAFVTFLTMLAPASREVAMAEGCVGSPALFIGIIAAICVGMIFYTAPPIKGR
;
A
#
# COMPACT_ATOMS: atom_id res chain seq x y z
N MET A 1 38.17 -0.05 18.49
CA MET A 1 37.18 -0.51 17.50
C MET A 1 36.03 0.48 17.45
N ILE A 2 36.14 1.54 16.64
CA ILE A 2 35.13 2.63 16.51
C ILE A 2 34.62 2.75 15.06
N LEU A 3 35.13 1.93 14.14
CA LEU A 3 34.79 1.95 12.71
C LEU A 3 33.48 1.21 12.34
N ALA A 4 32.71 0.72 13.32
CA ALA A 4 31.41 0.06 13.09
C ALA A 4 30.21 1.02 13.16
N LEU A 5 30.44 2.32 13.38
CA LEU A 5 29.39 3.35 13.54
C LEU A 5 29.28 4.31 12.35
N LEU A 6 30.03 4.10 11.28
CA LEU A 6 29.72 4.78 10.02
C LEU A 6 28.56 4.03 9.37
N PRO A 7 27.35 4.63 9.24
CA PRO A 7 26.32 4.05 8.39
C PRO A 7 26.95 3.95 7.01
N GLY A 8 27.19 2.73 6.54
CA GLY A 8 27.97 2.50 5.33
C GLY A 8 27.37 3.30 4.19
N ALA A 9 28.15 4.20 3.60
CA ALA A 9 27.73 5.03 2.48
C ALA A 9 27.28 4.23 1.23
N ALA A 10 27.44 2.90 1.26
CA ALA A 10 26.93 1.97 0.26
C ALA A 10 25.48 1.48 0.52
N PHE A 11 24.93 1.65 1.73
CA PHE A 11 23.61 1.14 2.16
C PHE A 11 22.51 2.21 2.14
N ALA A 12 22.82 3.46 2.45
CA ALA A 12 21.85 4.56 2.49
C ALA A 12 21.31 5.01 1.11
N GLN A 13 21.76 4.42 0.00
CA GLN A 13 21.42 4.83 -1.36
C GLN A 13 19.95 4.56 -1.68
N ASP A 14 19.48 3.34 -1.38
CA ASP A 14 18.09 2.93 -1.65
C ASP A 14 17.10 3.70 -0.75
N CYS A 15 17.46 3.94 0.51
CA CYS A 15 16.69 4.80 1.39
C CYS A 15 16.72 6.26 0.95
N ALA A 16 17.86 6.81 0.50
CA ALA A 16 17.91 8.18 -0.03
C ALA A 16 17.09 8.36 -1.32
N VAL A 17 16.96 7.32 -2.14
CA VAL A 17 16.12 7.34 -3.35
C VAL A 17 14.63 7.20 -3.00
N GLN A 18 14.27 6.31 -2.07
CA GLN A 18 12.86 6.07 -1.70
C GLN A 18 12.31 7.07 -0.67
N ARG A 19 13.19 7.65 0.15
CA ARG A 19 12.93 8.54 1.29
C ARG A 19 14.07 9.58 1.41
N PRO A 20 14.14 10.58 0.53
CA PRO A 20 15.24 11.55 0.49
C PRO A 20 15.43 12.38 1.77
N ASP A 21 14.39 12.52 2.60
CA ASP A 21 14.41 13.25 3.88
C ASP A 21 14.34 12.35 5.11
N TRP A 22 14.77 11.08 4.99
CA TRP A 22 14.75 10.15 6.12
C TRP A 22 15.74 10.54 7.21
N ASP A 23 15.26 10.62 8.45
CA ASP A 23 16.02 11.03 9.64
C ASP A 23 16.75 9.85 10.34
N GLY A 24 16.67 8.65 9.78
CA GLY A 24 17.23 7.42 10.34
C GLY A 24 16.35 6.74 11.38
N ALA A 25 15.18 7.31 11.72
CA ALA A 25 14.24 6.68 12.64
C ALA A 25 13.40 5.61 11.92
N PRO A 26 13.05 4.48 12.57
CA PRO A 26 12.24 3.45 11.93
C PRO A 26 10.85 3.99 11.55
N VAL A 27 10.46 3.83 10.29
CA VAL A 27 9.17 4.29 9.77
C VAL A 27 8.05 3.44 10.34
N THR A 28 7.07 4.11 10.96
CA THR A 28 5.91 3.43 11.55
C THR A 28 4.95 2.88 10.49
N ALA A 29 4.14 1.89 10.86
CA ALA A 29 3.12 1.32 9.97
C ALA A 29 2.09 2.36 9.50
N ILE A 30 1.82 3.39 10.29
CA ILE A 30 0.89 4.48 9.93
C ILE A 30 1.50 5.39 8.88
N GLN A 31 2.78 5.78 9.05
CA GLN A 31 3.49 6.61 8.07
C GLN A 31 3.62 5.88 6.73
N GLU A 32 3.95 4.59 6.76
CA GLU A 32 4.02 3.80 5.52
C GLU A 32 2.65 3.67 4.86
N ALA A 33 1.58 3.46 5.64
CA ALA A 33 0.22 3.40 5.09
C ALA A 33 -0.21 4.73 4.48
N ALA A 34 0.13 5.86 5.09
CA ALA A 34 -0.14 7.19 4.53
C ALA A 34 0.64 7.40 3.22
N PHE A 35 1.90 6.97 3.16
CA PHE A 35 2.69 7.06 1.94
C PHE A 35 2.13 6.17 0.81
N LEU A 36 1.77 4.93 1.13
CA LEU A 36 1.14 4.01 0.17
C LEU A 36 -0.21 4.55 -0.32
N ALA A 37 -1.01 5.15 0.56
CA ALA A 37 -2.28 5.77 0.21
C ALA A 37 -2.12 6.99 -0.71
N ALA A 38 -1.03 7.75 -0.54
CA ALA A 38 -0.68 8.89 -1.40
C ALA A 38 -0.05 8.47 -2.74
N SER A 39 0.22 7.18 -2.97
CA SER A 39 0.78 6.72 -4.24
C SER A 39 -0.20 6.97 -5.40
N PRO A 40 0.28 7.33 -6.61
CA PRO A 40 -0.59 7.59 -7.75
C PRO A 40 -1.55 6.44 -8.07
N ALA A 41 -1.08 5.19 -7.92
CA ALA A 41 -1.90 4.01 -8.14
C ALA A 41 -3.04 3.90 -7.11
N ALA A 42 -2.74 4.11 -5.83
CA ALA A 42 -3.74 4.09 -4.77
C ALA A 42 -4.77 5.22 -4.96
N LEU A 43 -4.35 6.42 -5.34
CA LEU A 43 -5.26 7.54 -5.61
C LEU A 43 -6.24 7.22 -6.74
N VAL A 44 -5.78 6.61 -7.84
CA VAL A 44 -6.66 6.15 -8.93
C VAL A 44 -7.65 5.09 -8.43
N LEU A 45 -7.18 4.13 -7.63
CA LEU A 45 -8.03 3.08 -7.08
C LEU A 45 -9.05 3.60 -6.05
N PHE A 46 -8.71 4.63 -5.27
CA PHE A 46 -9.65 5.33 -4.40
C PHE A 46 -10.72 6.06 -5.20
N LEU A 47 -10.36 6.75 -6.29
CA LEU A 47 -11.34 7.37 -7.18
C LEU A 47 -12.26 6.31 -7.81
N GLY A 48 -11.71 5.17 -8.24
CA GLY A 48 -12.48 4.03 -8.71
C GLY A 48 -13.44 3.47 -7.65
N THR A 49 -12.97 3.35 -6.40
CA THR A 49 -13.76 2.94 -5.23
C THR A 49 -14.95 3.87 -5.03
N ILE A 50 -14.71 5.19 -5.02
CA ILE A 50 -15.77 6.20 -4.88
C ILE A 50 -16.77 6.10 -6.03
N ALA A 51 -16.31 5.96 -7.27
CA ALA A 51 -17.18 5.83 -8.44
C ALA A 51 -18.04 4.56 -8.37
N ALA A 52 -17.43 3.40 -8.04
CA ALA A 52 -18.12 2.13 -7.92
C ALA A 52 -19.25 2.19 -6.87
N VAL A 53 -18.96 2.79 -5.71
CA VAL A 53 -19.95 3.02 -4.64
C VAL A 53 -21.01 4.02 -5.10
N ARG A 54 -20.63 5.16 -5.69
CA ARG A 54 -21.56 6.22 -6.10
C ARG A 54 -22.57 5.76 -7.15
N PHE A 55 -22.16 4.90 -8.07
CA PHE A 55 -23.03 4.35 -9.11
C PHE A 55 -23.63 2.99 -8.74
N LYS A 56 -23.32 2.44 -7.55
CA LYS A 56 -23.69 1.08 -7.13
C LYS A 56 -23.40 0.03 -8.21
N SER A 57 -22.26 0.17 -8.89
CA SER A 57 -21.91 -0.67 -10.04
C SER A 57 -21.19 -1.93 -9.58
N GLN A 58 -21.79 -3.09 -9.86
CA GLN A 58 -21.20 -4.41 -9.53
C GLN A 58 -19.92 -4.67 -10.32
N TRP A 59 -19.94 -4.39 -11.63
CA TRP A 59 -18.77 -4.52 -12.49
C TRP A 59 -17.69 -3.52 -12.12
N GLY A 60 -18.07 -2.31 -11.71
CA GLY A 60 -17.14 -1.32 -11.16
C GLY A 60 -16.48 -1.82 -9.88
N ALA A 61 -17.26 -2.37 -8.95
CA ALA A 61 -16.72 -2.94 -7.72
C ALA A 61 -15.76 -4.10 -7.99
N LEU A 62 -16.11 -5.00 -8.91
CA LEU A 62 -15.23 -6.11 -9.33
C LEU A 62 -13.90 -5.58 -9.90
N ALA A 63 -13.95 -4.64 -10.85
CA ALA A 63 -12.76 -4.07 -11.45
C ALA A 63 -11.85 -3.40 -10.41
N VAL A 64 -12.44 -2.68 -9.45
CA VAL A 64 -11.70 -2.01 -8.38
C VAL A 64 -11.09 -3.01 -7.40
N VAL A 65 -11.81 -4.06 -7.00
CA VAL A 65 -11.27 -5.13 -6.13
C VAL A 65 -10.12 -5.85 -6.80
N LEU A 66 -10.22 -6.14 -8.10
CA LEU A 66 -9.11 -6.71 -8.87
C LEU A 66 -7.92 -5.75 -8.93
N GLY A 67 -8.17 -4.46 -9.13
CA GLY A 67 -7.13 -3.41 -9.10
C GLY A 67 -6.41 -3.33 -7.75
N TRP A 68 -7.16 -3.32 -6.65
CA TRP A 68 -6.58 -3.36 -5.30
C TRP A 68 -5.80 -4.64 -5.06
N THR A 69 -6.31 -5.78 -5.50
CA THR A 69 -5.62 -7.08 -5.36
C THR A 69 -4.30 -7.06 -6.14
N ALA A 70 -4.31 -6.59 -7.38
CA ALA A 70 -3.10 -6.47 -8.19
C ALA A 70 -2.07 -5.52 -7.55
N PHE A 71 -2.52 -4.40 -6.98
CA PHE A 71 -1.64 -3.47 -6.27
C PHE A 71 -1.02 -4.10 -5.01
N VAL A 72 -1.81 -4.82 -4.20
CA VAL A 72 -1.31 -5.54 -3.02
C VAL A 72 -0.32 -6.65 -3.41
N THR A 73 -0.62 -7.42 -4.46
CA THR A 73 0.31 -8.42 -5.02
C THR A 73 1.61 -7.76 -5.47
N PHE A 74 1.53 -6.60 -6.14
CA PHE A 74 2.72 -5.86 -6.53
C PHE A 74 3.59 -5.49 -5.32
N LEU A 75 2.97 -4.95 -4.26
CA LEU A 75 3.69 -4.56 -3.04
C LEU A 75 4.32 -5.73 -2.28
N THR A 76 3.73 -6.93 -2.37
CA THR A 76 4.12 -8.08 -1.53
C THR A 76 4.95 -9.12 -2.26
N MET A 77 4.81 -9.24 -3.58
CA MET A 77 5.46 -10.31 -4.36
C MET A 77 6.32 -9.81 -5.52
N LEU A 78 6.06 -8.61 -6.06
CA LEU A 78 6.77 -8.06 -7.22
C LEU A 78 7.55 -6.78 -6.88
N ALA A 79 7.59 -6.40 -5.62
CA ALA A 79 8.35 -5.24 -5.20
C ALA A 79 9.84 -5.46 -5.49
N PRO A 80 10.57 -4.43 -5.93
CA PRO A 80 12.00 -4.56 -6.20
C PRO A 80 12.75 -4.96 -4.93
N ALA A 81 13.84 -5.73 -5.08
CA ALA A 81 14.67 -6.17 -3.96
C ALA A 81 15.19 -5.00 -3.09
N SER A 82 15.36 -3.81 -3.68
CA SER A 82 15.69 -2.58 -2.95
C SER A 82 14.65 -2.18 -1.90
N ARG A 83 13.38 -2.57 -2.07
CA ARG A 83 12.34 -2.36 -1.05
C ARG A 83 12.52 -3.31 0.14
N GLU A 84 12.92 -4.55 -0.08
CA GLU A 84 13.19 -5.49 1.01
C GLU A 84 14.39 -5.06 1.84
N VAL A 85 15.46 -4.58 1.20
CA VAL A 85 16.63 -3.99 1.86
C VAL A 85 16.23 -2.74 2.65
N ALA A 86 15.45 -1.84 2.04
CA ALA A 86 14.93 -0.64 2.69
C ALA A 86 14.00 -0.94 3.89
N MET A 87 13.27 -2.06 3.87
CA MET A 87 12.49 -2.54 5.01
C MET A 87 13.38 -3.09 6.13
N ALA A 88 14.49 -3.75 5.80
CA ALA A 88 15.47 -4.22 6.78
C ALA A 88 16.20 -3.05 7.47
N GLU A 89 16.45 -1.96 6.73
CA GLU A 89 17.03 -0.72 7.25
C GLU A 89 16.02 0.13 8.05
N GLY A 90 14.74 -0.16 7.92
CA GLY A 90 13.66 0.53 8.65
C GLY A 90 13.19 1.83 8.00
N CYS A 91 13.71 2.20 6.83
CA CYS A 91 13.25 3.39 6.09
C CYS A 91 11.93 3.14 5.33
N VAL A 92 11.55 1.88 5.14
CA VAL A 92 10.23 1.46 4.65
C VAL A 92 9.53 0.67 5.74
N GLY A 93 8.33 1.10 6.12
CA GLY A 93 7.53 0.42 7.14
C GLY A 93 6.83 -0.84 6.61
N SER A 94 6.18 -1.57 7.50
CA SER A 94 5.34 -2.70 7.10
C SER A 94 4.09 -2.23 6.33
N PRO A 95 3.78 -2.80 5.15
CA PRO A 95 2.57 -2.46 4.40
C PRO A 95 1.29 -3.10 4.99
N ALA A 96 1.42 -3.93 6.03
CA ALA A 96 0.31 -4.74 6.55
C ALA A 96 -0.91 -3.91 6.98
N LEU A 97 -0.69 -2.74 7.60
CA LEU A 97 -1.77 -1.86 8.05
C LEU A 97 -2.57 -1.30 6.86
N PHE A 98 -1.87 -0.89 5.80
CA PHE A 98 -2.51 -0.42 4.55
C PHE A 98 -3.33 -1.54 3.91
N ILE A 99 -2.74 -2.74 3.77
CA ILE A 99 -3.41 -3.90 3.16
C ILE A 99 -4.68 -4.26 3.94
N GLY A 100 -4.61 -4.26 5.28
CA GLY A 100 -5.78 -4.51 6.13
C GLY A 100 -6.91 -3.52 5.92
N ILE A 101 -6.61 -2.23 5.79
CA ILE A 101 -7.60 -1.18 5.50
C ILE A 101 -8.24 -1.41 4.13
N ILE A 102 -7.43 -1.67 3.10
CA ILE A 102 -7.93 -1.91 1.74
C ILE A 102 -8.81 -3.17 1.70
N ALA A 103 -8.44 -4.24 2.39
CA ALA A 103 -9.26 -5.44 2.50
C ALA A 103 -10.64 -5.13 3.09
N ALA A 104 -10.70 -4.33 4.16
CA ALA A 104 -11.96 -3.91 4.76
C ALA A 104 -12.82 -3.05 3.80
N ILE A 105 -12.20 -2.14 3.04
CA ILE A 105 -12.88 -1.32 2.03
C ILE A 105 -13.46 -2.19 0.91
N CYS A 106 -12.68 -3.15 0.39
CA CYS A 106 -13.13 -4.08 -0.64
C CYS A 106 -14.36 -4.87 -0.18
N VAL A 107 -14.32 -5.43 1.04
CA VAL A 107 -15.45 -6.16 1.63
C VAL A 107 -16.69 -5.26 1.75
N GLY A 108 -16.53 -4.05 2.30
CA GLY A 108 -17.64 -3.09 2.42
C GLY A 108 -18.24 -2.71 1.08
N MET A 109 -17.41 -2.50 0.05
CA MET A 109 -17.86 -2.18 -1.31
C MET A 109 -18.65 -3.32 -1.95
N ILE A 110 -18.20 -4.57 -1.78
CA ILE A 110 -18.90 -5.75 -2.30
C ILE A 110 -20.30 -5.84 -1.67
N PHE A 111 -20.40 -5.72 -0.34
CA PHE A 111 -21.71 -5.77 0.33
C PHE A 111 -22.61 -4.60 -0.08
N TYR A 112 -22.06 -3.41 -0.28
CA TYR A 112 -22.83 -2.24 -0.66
C TYR A 112 -23.32 -2.26 -2.12
N THR A 113 -22.56 -2.90 -3.03
CA THR A 113 -22.89 -2.99 -4.46
C THR A 113 -23.57 -4.31 -4.85
N ALA A 114 -23.63 -5.29 -3.94
CA ALA A 114 -24.33 -6.54 -4.15
C ALA A 114 -25.82 -6.31 -4.49
N PRO A 115 -26.38 -7.13 -5.40
CA PRO A 115 -27.80 -7.03 -5.70
C PRO A 115 -28.61 -7.48 -4.48
N PRO A 116 -29.79 -6.91 -4.23
CA PRO A 116 -30.68 -7.43 -3.20
C PRO A 116 -30.96 -8.91 -3.49
N ILE A 117 -30.77 -9.76 -2.49
CA ILE A 117 -31.06 -11.19 -2.57
C ILE A 117 -32.56 -11.32 -2.87
N LYS A 118 -32.90 -11.60 -4.12
CA LYS A 118 -34.29 -11.83 -4.54
C LYS A 118 -34.66 -13.25 -4.14
N GLY A 119 -35.18 -13.43 -2.92
CA GLY A 119 -35.69 -14.72 -2.48
C GLY A 119 -35.90 -14.87 -0.97
N ARG A 120 -36.97 -14.28 -0.44
CA ARG A 120 -38.01 -15.07 0.23
C ARG A 120 -39.37 -14.53 -0.20
#